data_AF-A0A1Q3VXF8-F1
#
_entry.id   AF-A0A1Q3VXF8-F1
#
_cell.length_a   1.000
_cell.length_b   1.000
_cell.length_c   1.000
_cell.angle_alpha   90.00
_cell.angle_beta   90.00
_cell.angle_gamma   90.00
#
_symmetry.space_group_name_H-M   'P 1'
#
loop_
_entity.id
_entity.type
_entity.pdbx_description
1 polymer ?
#
loop_
_entity_poly.entity_id
_entity_poly.type
_entity_poly.pdbx_seq_one_letter_code
_entity_poly.pdbx_strand_id
1 'polypeptide(L)'
;MAERFEIPADFTVEKIQITMGALYLCLEHAMAHIAKAEGGAAAAAFQRELVTGLKNGDIDMSLLDDARTFDFVVPLVERLAAAEFAN
;
A
#
# COMPACT_ATOMS: atom_id res chain seq x y z
N MET A 1 -14.61 -4.52 11.32
CA MET A 1 -13.52 -3.79 11.98
C MET A 1 -12.27 -4.63 11.81
N ALA A 2 -11.27 -4.14 11.08
CA ALA A 2 -9.96 -4.78 11.09
C ALA A 2 -9.40 -4.67 12.52
N GLU A 3 -8.86 -5.76 13.07
CA GLU A 3 -8.11 -5.67 14.32
C GLU A 3 -7.00 -4.64 14.16
N ARG A 4 -6.86 -3.75 15.14
CA ARG A 4 -5.79 -2.75 15.13
C ARG A 4 -4.47 -3.51 15.19
N PHE A 5 -3.66 -3.39 14.13
CA PHE A 5 -2.35 -4.01 14.07
C PHE A 5 -1.43 -3.33 15.08
N GLU A 6 -0.96 -4.08 16.08
CA GLU A 6 0.00 -3.59 17.06
C GLU A 6 1.42 -4.07 16.69
N ILE A 7 2.37 -3.12 16.66
CA ILE A 7 3.79 -3.44 16.48
C ILE A 7 4.32 -3.95 17.83
N PRO A 8 4.94 -5.14 17.90
CA PRO A 8 5.55 -5.65 19.13
C PRO A 8 6.59 -4.68 19.71
N ALA A 9 6.70 -4.60 21.04
CA ALA A 9 7.61 -3.65 21.70
C ALA A 9 9.10 -3.87 21.39
N ASP A 10 9.50 -5.06 20.94
CA ASP A 10 10.86 -5.44 20.57
C ASP A 10 11.14 -5.31 19.05
N PHE A 11 10.23 -4.71 18.30
CA PHE A 11 10.42 -4.44 16.88
C PHE A 11 11.39 -3.27 16.68
N THR A 12 12.58 -3.60 16.18
CA THR A 12 13.60 -2.60 15.83
C THR A 12 13.19 -1.84 14.56
N VAL A 13 13.75 -0.65 14.36
CA VAL A 13 13.57 0.14 13.13
C VAL A 13 13.90 -0.69 11.87
N GLU A 14 14.93 -1.52 11.93
CA GLU A 14 15.30 -2.43 10.84
C GLU A 14 14.19 -3.46 10.53
N LYS A 15 13.61 -4.08 11.56
CA LYS A 15 12.46 -5.01 11.38
C LYS A 15 11.24 -4.30 10.81
N ILE A 16 11.00 -3.04 11.19
CA ILE A 16 9.94 -2.20 10.61
C ILE A 16 10.20 -1.99 9.12
N GLN A 17 11.41 -1.59 8.73
CA GLN A 17 11.78 -1.40 7.32
C GLN A 17 11.61 -2.67 6.49
N ILE A 18 12.05 -3.82 7.00
CA ILE A 18 11.87 -5.13 6.35
C ILE A 18 10.38 -5.43 6.17
N THR A 19 9.57 -5.20 7.20
CA THR A 19 8.12 -5.46 7.17
C THR A 19 7.43 -4.55 6.17
N MET A 20 7.77 -3.26 6.13
CA MET A 20 7.23 -2.34 5.12
C MET A 20 7.62 -2.74 3.70
N GLY A 21 8.87 -3.17 3.50
CA GLY A 21 9.32 -3.71 2.21
C GLY A 21 8.56 -4.97 1.80
N ALA A 22 8.34 -5.90 2.73
CA ALA A 22 7.56 -7.10 2.47
C ALA A 22 6.09 -6.78 2.11
N LEU A 23 5.45 -5.87 2.85
CA LEU A 23 4.08 -5.42 2.56
C LEU A 23 3.97 -4.76 1.17
N TYR A 24 4.96 -3.94 0.80
CA TYR A 24 5.04 -3.34 -0.51
C TYR A 24 5.15 -4.39 -1.63
N LEU A 25 6.03 -5.39 -1.48
CA LEU A 25 6.15 -6.50 -2.43
C LEU A 25 4.88 -7.36 -2.52
N CYS A 26 4.16 -7.55 -1.40
CA CYS A 26 2.87 -8.23 -1.41
C CYS A 26 1.82 -7.45 -2.22
N LEU A 27 1.80 -6.11 -2.12
CA LEU A 27 0.92 -5.26 -2.92
C LEU A 27 1.29 -5.30 -4.41
N GLU A 28 2.58 -5.26 -4.75
CA GLU A 28 3.04 -5.46 -6.14
C GLU A 28 2.57 -6.80 -6.70
N HIS A 29 2.74 -7.89 -5.93
CA HIS A 29 2.28 -9.21 -6.34
C HIS A 29 0.77 -9.28 -6.56
N ALA A 30 -0.02 -8.67 -5.68
CA ALA A 30 -1.48 -8.61 -5.83
C ALA A 30 -1.89 -7.85 -7.10
N MET A 31 -1.25 -6.71 -7.38
CA MET A 31 -1.52 -5.95 -8.60
C MET A 31 -1.12 -6.71 -9.87
N ALA A 32 0.03 -7.38 -9.87
CA ALA A 32 0.46 -8.23 -10.98
C ALA A 32 -0.54 -9.39 -11.22
N HIS A 33 -1.09 -9.97 -10.15
CA HIS A 33 -2.13 -10.98 -10.24
C HIS A 33 -3.41 -10.44 -10.88
N ILE A 34 -3.90 -9.28 -10.45
CA ILE A 34 -5.08 -8.61 -11.04
C ILE A 34 -4.82 -8.32 -12.52
N ALA A 35 -3.65 -7.78 -12.86
CA ALA A 35 -3.30 -7.49 -14.24
C ALA A 35 -3.30 -8.75 -15.13
N LYS A 36 -2.82 -9.87 -14.61
CA LYS A 36 -2.81 -11.15 -15.31
C LYS A 36 -4.22 -11.76 -15.47
N ALA A 37 -5.08 -11.61 -14.47
CA ALA A 37 -6.42 -12.21 -14.46
C ALA A 37 -7.46 -11.36 -15.20
N GLU A 38 -7.38 -10.04 -15.06
CA GLU A 38 -8.43 -9.08 -15.46
C GLU A 38 -7.92 -7.97 -16.40
N GLY A 39 -6.60 -7.92 -16.64
CA GLY A 39 -5.96 -6.96 -17.54
C GLY A 39 -5.38 -5.73 -16.83
N GLY A 40 -4.45 -5.04 -17.51
CA GLY A 40 -3.74 -3.88 -16.94
C GLY A 40 -4.67 -2.71 -16.54
N ALA A 41 -5.81 -2.55 -17.22
CA ALA A 41 -6.80 -1.53 -16.88
C ALA A 41 -7.45 -1.79 -15.51
N ALA A 42 -7.72 -3.06 -15.16
CA ALA A 42 -8.27 -3.45 -13.87
C ALA A 42 -7.25 -3.23 -12.74
N ALA A 43 -5.97 -3.58 -12.96
CA ALA A 43 -4.91 -3.31 -12.00
C ALA A 43 -4.71 -1.80 -11.76
N ALA A 44 -4.76 -0.99 -12.81
CA ALA A 44 -4.70 0.47 -12.69
C ALA A 44 -5.94 1.06 -12.00
N ALA A 45 -7.12 0.48 -12.19
CA ALA A 45 -8.34 0.89 -11.47
C ALA A 45 -8.23 0.58 -9.98
N PHE A 46 -7.83 -0.64 -9.62
CA PHE A 46 -7.57 -1.03 -8.24
C PHE A 46 -6.58 -0.10 -7.54
N GLN A 47 -5.47 0.24 -8.21
CA GLN A 47 -4.48 1.15 -7.64
C GLN A 47 -5.05 2.55 -7.38
N ARG A 48 -5.86 3.10 -8.30
CA ARG A 48 -6.52 4.39 -8.11
C ARG A 48 -7.50 4.34 -6.95
N GLU A 49 -8.32 3.30 -6.87
CA GLU A 49 -9.27 3.10 -5.78
C GLU A 49 -8.55 3.00 -4.43
N LEU A 50 -7.43 2.27 -4.37
CA LEU A 50 -6.60 2.17 -3.17
C LEU A 50 -6.06 3.53 -2.74
N VAL A 51 -5.48 4.32 -3.66
CA VAL A 51 -4.97 5.67 -3.35
C VAL A 51 -6.10 6.61 -2.91
N THR A 52 -7.26 6.56 -3.57
CA THR A 52 -8.42 7.35 -3.19
C THR A 52 -8.92 6.98 -1.80
N GLY A 53 -9.02 5.68 -1.49
CA GLY A 53 -9.44 5.21 -0.17
C GLY A 53 -8.48 5.63 0.95
N LEU A 54 -7.17 5.66 0.67
CA LEU A 54 -6.17 6.20 1.60
C LEU A 54 -6.37 7.70 1.82
N LYS A 55 -6.57 8.48 0.75
CA LYS A 55 -6.68 9.94 0.83
C LYS A 55 -7.98 10.42 1.47
N ASN A 56 -9.06 9.68 1.28
CA ASN A 56 -10.38 10.03 1.80
C ASN A 56 -10.63 9.48 3.21
N GLY A 57 -9.77 8.60 3.71
CA GLY A 57 -9.97 7.92 4.99
C GLY A 57 -10.99 6.77 4.93
N ASP A 58 -11.33 6.28 3.74
CA ASP A 58 -12.17 5.09 3.56
C ASP A 58 -11.45 3.82 4.06
N ILE A 59 -10.11 3.86 4.07
CA ILE A 59 -9.26 2.88 4.74
C ILE A 59 -8.86 3.50 6.08
N ASP A 60 -9.21 2.81 7.18
CA ASP A 60 -8.87 3.25 8.54
C ASP A 60 -7.34 3.29 8.71
N MET A 61 -6.82 4.49 8.52
CA MET A 61 -5.42 4.85 8.66
C MET A 61 -5.21 5.73 9.89
N SER A 62 -6.01 5.54 10.95
CA SER A 62 -5.76 6.15 12.28
C SER A 62 -4.37 5.82 12.86
N LEU A 63 -3.61 4.92 12.23
CA LEU A 63 -2.21 4.66 12.52
C LEU A 63 -1.26 5.70 11.90
N LEU A 64 -1.72 6.45 10.88
CA LEU A 64 -1.00 7.52 10.19
C LEU A 64 -1.30 8.90 10.81
N ASP A 65 -1.58 8.95 12.12
CA ASP A 65 -1.97 10.16 12.89
C ASP A 65 -1.00 11.34 12.76
N ASP A 66 0.19 11.14 12.20
CA ASP A 66 1.13 12.18 11.79
C ASP A 66 1.17 12.36 10.27
N ALA A 67 1.04 13.62 9.84
CA ALA A 67 1.04 14.03 8.43
C ALA A 67 2.27 13.51 7.65
N ARG A 68 3.45 13.41 8.28
CA ARG A 68 4.64 12.90 7.58
C ARG A 68 4.56 11.41 7.28
N THR A 69 3.87 10.66 8.13
CA THR A 69 3.65 9.22 7.92
C THR A 69 2.67 9.01 6.76
N PHE A 70 1.64 9.84 6.67
CA PHE A 70 0.74 9.87 5.51
C PHE A 70 1.46 10.25 4.22
N ASP A 71 2.27 11.32 4.26
CA ASP A 71 3.09 11.80 3.12
C ASP A 71 4.17 10.80 2.69
N PHE A 72 4.47 9.80 3.52
CA PHE A 72 5.36 8.70 3.15
C PHE A 72 4.60 7.54 2.51
N VAL A 73 3.48 7.10 3.11
CA VAL A 73 2.74 5.90 2.67
C VAL A 73 1.99 6.13 1.36
N VAL A 74 1.34 7.29 1.19
CA VAL A 74 0.54 7.55 -0.02
C VAL A 74 1.39 7.54 -1.29
N PRO A 75 2.53 8.26 -1.37
CA PRO A 75 3.40 8.21 -2.55
C PRO A 75 3.99 6.82 -2.82
N LEU A 76 4.18 6.00 -1.79
CA LEU A 76 4.67 4.63 -1.95
C LEU A 76 3.66 3.78 -2.74
N VAL A 77 2.37 3.88 -2.40
CA VAL A 77 1.28 3.20 -3.11
C VAL A 77 1.04 3.79 -4.50
N GLU A 78 1.23 5.10 -4.67
CA GLU A 78 1.14 5.77 -5.97
C GLU A 78 2.16 5.21 -6.98
N ARG A 79 3.34 4.81 -6.51
CA ARG A 79 4.43 4.29 -7.37
C ARG A 79 4.19 2.87 -7.89
N LEU A 80 3.30 2.10 -7.26
CA LEU A 80 3.00 0.72 -7.69
C LEU A 80 2.50 0.65 -9.15
N ALA A 81 1.80 1.67 -9.65
CA ALA A 81 1.28 1.70 -11.02
C ALA A 81 2.30 2.13 -12.08
N ALA A 82 3.36 2.84 -11.68
CA ALA A 82 4.28 3.49 -12.62
C ALA A 82 5.29 2.52 -13.25
N ALA A 83 5.51 1.35 -12.66
CA ALA A 83 6.62 0.48 -13.03
C ALA A 83 6.30 -0.59 -14.09
N GLU A 84 5.06 -1.09 -14.20
CA GLU A 84 4.81 -2.34 -14.95
C GLU A 84 3.71 -2.31 -16.03
N PHE A 85 2.90 -1.25 -16.15
CA PHE A 85 1.75 -1.21 -17.09
C PHE A 85 1.88 -0.18 -18.23
N ALA A 86 3.07 0.37 -18.43
CA ALA A 86 3.36 1.39 -19.46
C ALA A 86 3.82 0.81 -20.81
N ASN A 87 3.70 -0.49 -21.05
CA ASN A 87 4.00 -1.13 -22.34
C ASN A 87 2.74 -1.64 -23.04
#